data_AF-A0A960D2S2-F1
#
_entry.id   AF-A0A960D2S2-F1
#
_cell.length_a   1.000
_cell.length_b   1.000
_cell.length_c   1.000
_cell.angle_alpha   90.00
_cell.angle_beta   90.00
_cell.angle_gamma   90.00
#
_symmetry.space_group_name_H-M   'P 1'
#
loop_
_entity.id
_entity.type
_entity.pdbx_description
1 polymer ?
#
loop_
_entity_poly.entity_id
_entity_poly.type
_entity_poly.pdbx_seq_one_letter_code
_entity_poly.pdbx_strand_id
1 'polypeptide(L)'
;AAVAVTKQLIGYFQGSTAPGPAADQTALRTMIPERARRAYPVAPLIRTLADEGSVTVLRERFAPEMVTALARIDGRAIGVIANNTMVMAGAITARAADKAAR
;
A
#
# COMPACT_ATOMS: atom_id res chain seq x y z
N ALA A 1 0.81 4.20 20.89
CA ALA A 1 0.56 4.17 19.43
C ALA A 1 1.71 4.80 18.63
N ALA A 2 2.01 6.10 18.80
CA ALA A 2 3.01 6.81 17.98
C ALA A 2 4.41 6.17 17.97
N VAL A 3 4.95 5.78 19.14
CA VAL A 3 6.28 5.15 19.24
C VAL A 3 6.38 3.85 18.42
N ALA A 4 5.34 3.03 18.42
CA ALA A 4 5.33 1.77 17.67
C ALA A 4 5.38 2.03 16.16
N VAL A 5 4.59 2.99 15.67
CA VAL A 5 4.60 3.41 14.27
C VAL A 5 5.96 4.00 13.90
N THR A 6 6.56 4.83 14.75
CA THR A 6 7.90 5.39 14.50
C THR A 6 8.97 4.30 14.39
N LYS A 7 8.96 3.30 15.29
CA LYS A 7 9.88 2.16 15.20
C LYS A 7 9.71 1.41 13.87
N GLN A 8 8.47 1.16 13.47
CA GLN A 8 8.18 0.50 12.20
C GLN A 8 8.68 1.32 11.00
N LEU A 9 8.41 2.64 10.98
CA LEU A 9 8.87 3.55 9.93
C LEU A 9 10.40 3.56 9.79
N ILE A 10 11.12 3.66 10.91
CA ILE A 10 12.58 3.61 10.89
C ILE A 10 13.07 2.25 10.38
N GLY A 11 12.38 1.17 10.77
CA GLY A 11 12.73 -0.20 10.38
C GLY A 11 12.87 -0.42 8.88
N TYR A 12 12.05 0.21 8.03
CA TYR A 12 12.15 0.07 6.56
C TYR A 12 13.50 0.52 5.99
N PHE A 13 14.23 1.39 6.70
CA PHE A 13 15.51 1.94 6.27
C PHE A 13 16.73 1.25 6.92
N GLN A 14 16.51 0.20 7.71
CA GLN A 14 17.57 -0.55 8.41
C GLN A 14 18.01 -1.83 7.69
N GLY A 15 17.58 -2.01 6.44
CA GLY A 15 17.93 -3.17 5.61
C GLY A 15 16.81 -4.23 5.51
N SER A 16 17.17 -5.38 4.93
CA SER A 16 16.29 -6.54 4.83
C SER A 16 16.15 -7.23 6.19
N THR A 17 14.96 -7.76 6.44
CA THR A 17 14.68 -8.64 7.58
C THR A 17 14.53 -10.07 7.11
N ALA A 18 14.38 -11.02 8.04
CA ALA A 18 13.84 -12.32 7.67
C ALA A 18 12.46 -12.15 6.99
N PRO A 19 12.10 -13.02 6.04
CA PRO A 19 10.78 -13.03 5.43
C PRO A 19 9.67 -13.13 6.48
N GLY A 20 8.67 -12.26 6.37
CA GLY A 20 7.46 -12.37 7.18
C GLY A 20 6.49 -13.43 6.62
N PRO A 21 5.47 -13.83 7.39
CA PRO A 21 4.36 -14.60 6.84
C PRO A 21 3.69 -13.78 5.73
N ALA A 22 3.23 -14.45 4.68
CA ALA A 22 2.45 -13.86 3.60
C ALA A 22 1.07 -14.49 3.58
N ALA A 23 0.05 -13.68 3.26
CA ALA A 23 -1.30 -14.17 3.04
C ALA A 23 -1.36 -15.14 1.85
N ASP A 24 -2.48 -15.87 1.71
CA ASP A 24 -2.73 -16.66 0.50
C ASP A 24 -2.82 -15.75 -0.75
N GLN A 25 -1.80 -15.84 -1.59
CA GLN A 25 -1.67 -15.02 -2.79
C GLN A 25 -2.68 -15.41 -3.89
N THR A 26 -3.32 -16.58 -3.81
CA THR A 26 -4.34 -16.99 -4.79
C THR A 26 -5.57 -16.09 -4.72
N ALA A 27 -5.86 -15.50 -3.54
CA ALA A 27 -6.94 -14.53 -3.36
C ALA A 27 -6.81 -13.30 -4.27
N LEU A 28 -5.58 -12.87 -4.61
CA LEU A 28 -5.34 -11.71 -5.49
C LEU A 28 -5.98 -11.87 -6.87
N ARG A 29 -6.15 -13.11 -7.36
CA ARG A 29 -6.72 -13.42 -8.68
C ARG A 29 -8.17 -12.93 -8.82
N THR A 30 -8.89 -12.81 -7.70
CA THR A 30 -10.32 -12.46 -7.68
C THR A 30 -10.61 -11.13 -6.99
N MET A 31 -9.58 -10.44 -6.47
CA MET A 31 -9.77 -9.16 -5.77
C MET A 31 -10.06 -7.98 -6.70
N ILE A 32 -9.67 -8.08 -7.97
CA ILE A 32 -10.04 -7.11 -9.00
C ILE A 32 -11.29 -7.62 -9.72
N PRO A 33 -12.37 -6.83 -9.78
CA PRO A 33 -13.58 -7.22 -10.51
C PRO A 33 -13.31 -7.42 -12.01
N GLU A 34 -13.90 -8.45 -12.61
CA GLU A 34 -13.81 -8.69 -14.06
C GLU A 34 -14.42 -7.56 -14.89
N ARG A 35 -15.44 -6.88 -14.35
CA ARG A 35 -16.06 -5.73 -15.00
C ARG A 35 -15.14 -4.51 -14.91
N ALA A 36 -14.55 -4.11 -16.02
CA ALA A 36 -13.55 -3.03 -16.11
C ALA A 36 -13.96 -1.68 -15.45
N ARG A 37 -15.26 -1.35 -15.39
CA ARG A 37 -15.76 -0.09 -14.78
C ARG A 37 -16.12 -0.21 -13.30
N ARG A 38 -15.93 -1.37 -12.68
CA ARG A 38 -16.26 -1.58 -11.26
C ARG A 38 -15.08 -1.17 -10.39
N ALA A 39 -15.30 -0.21 -9.50
CA ALA A 39 -14.31 0.21 -8.52
C ALA A 39 -14.03 -0.89 -7.49
N TYR A 40 -12.81 -0.87 -6.96
CA TYR A 40 -12.29 -1.75 -5.92
C TYR A 40 -11.33 -0.98 -5.00
N PRO A 41 -11.30 -1.29 -3.69
CA PRO A 41 -10.36 -0.68 -2.77
C PRO A 41 -8.96 -1.28 -2.97
N VAL A 42 -7.95 -0.44 -3.15
CA VAL A 42 -6.57 -0.91 -3.38
C VAL A 42 -5.84 -1.30 -2.09
N ALA A 43 -6.24 -0.77 -0.94
CA ALA A 43 -5.55 -1.04 0.33
C ALA A 43 -5.56 -2.53 0.75
N PRO A 44 -6.66 -3.30 0.59
CA PRO A 44 -6.64 -4.74 0.79
C PRO A 44 -5.65 -5.46 -0.14
N LEU A 45 -5.57 -5.09 -1.42
CA LEU A 45 -4.63 -5.71 -2.37
C LEU A 45 -3.18 -5.52 -1.92
N ILE A 46 -2.84 -4.29 -1.49
CA ILE A 46 -1.50 -3.98 -0.97
C ILE A 46 -1.18 -4.83 0.27
N ARG A 47 -2.14 -5.00 1.18
CA ARG A 47 -1.96 -5.82 2.39
C ARG A 47 -1.84 -7.31 2.09
N THR A 48 -2.56 -7.83 1.10
CA THR A 48 -2.46 -9.24 0.68
C THR A 48 -1.13 -9.50 -0.02
N LEU A 49 -0.65 -8.56 -0.83
CA LEU A 49 0.62 -8.68 -1.56
C LEU A 49 1.84 -8.62 -0.62
N ALA A 50 1.78 -7.81 0.43
CA ALA A 50 2.87 -7.60 1.36
C ALA A 50 2.95 -8.68 2.45
N ASP A 51 4.10 -8.77 3.11
CA ASP A 51 4.27 -9.55 4.34
C ASP A 51 3.26 -9.04 5.39
N GLU A 52 2.64 -9.94 6.14
CA GLU A 52 1.58 -9.61 7.09
C GLU A 52 2.07 -8.61 8.15
N GLY A 53 1.24 -7.60 8.42
CA GLY A 53 1.55 -6.54 9.39
C GLY A 53 2.63 -5.55 8.93
N SER A 54 3.23 -5.74 7.75
CA SER A 54 4.33 -4.89 7.27
C SER A 54 3.87 -3.59 6.61
N VAL A 55 2.58 -3.40 6.32
CA VAL A 55 2.11 -2.20 5.57
C VAL A 55 1.90 -1.02 6.51
N THR A 56 2.59 0.10 6.24
CA THR A 56 2.34 1.41 6.85
C THR A 56 1.89 2.42 5.79
N VAL A 57 0.60 2.78 5.82
CA VAL A 57 0.04 3.79 4.90
C VAL A 57 0.48 5.19 5.34
N LEU A 58 0.92 5.99 4.37
CA LEU A 58 1.40 7.36 4.57
C LEU A 58 0.36 8.36 4.05
N ARG A 59 0.16 9.44 4.83
CA ARG A 59 -0.68 10.59 4.45
C ARG A 59 -2.06 10.20 3.92
N GLU A 60 -2.73 9.23 4.55
CA GLU A 60 -4.00 8.64 4.06
C GLU A 60 -5.10 9.69 3.77
N ARG A 61 -5.17 10.77 4.55
CA ARG A 61 -6.19 11.83 4.41
C ARG A 61 -5.87 12.88 3.34
N PHE A 62 -4.66 12.89 2.77
CA PHE A 62 -4.25 13.85 1.74
C PHE A 62 -4.20 13.13 0.38
N ALA A 63 -4.90 13.65 -0.63
CA ALA A 63 -5.06 13.03 -1.95
C ALA A 63 -5.36 11.51 -1.85
N PRO A 64 -6.50 11.11 -1.26
CA PRO A 64 -6.81 9.70 -0.97
C PRO A 64 -7.03 8.83 -2.22
N GLU A 65 -7.15 9.43 -3.40
CA GLU A 65 -7.10 8.77 -4.71
C GLU A 65 -5.70 8.21 -5.05
N MET A 66 -4.65 8.66 -4.35
CA MET A 66 -3.29 8.16 -4.45
C MET A 66 -2.85 7.56 -3.11
N VAL A 67 -2.74 6.24 -3.06
CA VAL A 67 -2.22 5.52 -1.89
C VAL A 67 -0.70 5.48 -1.97
N THR A 68 -0.05 5.93 -0.90
CA THR A 68 1.39 5.80 -0.68
C THR A 68 1.62 5.00 0.58
N ALA A 69 2.48 4.00 0.56
CA ALA A 69 2.79 3.18 1.73
C ALA A 69 4.24 2.70 1.72
N LEU A 70 4.74 2.34 2.91
CA LEU A 70 5.92 1.49 3.07
C LEU A 70 5.45 0.09 3.44
N ALA A 71 6.11 -0.93 2.90
CA ALA A 71 5.77 -2.33 3.15
C ALA A 71 7.02 -3.22 3.06
N ARG A 72 6.84 -4.53 3.31
CA ARG A 72 7.85 -5.54 3.00
C ARG A 72 7.27 -6.62 2.09
N ILE A 73 8.11 -7.17 1.23
CA ILE A 73 7.87 -8.41 0.49
C ILE A 73 9.11 -9.28 0.68
N ASP A 74 8.93 -10.47 1.24
CA ASP A 74 10.02 -11.41 1.52
C ASP A 74 11.12 -10.75 2.39
N GLY A 75 10.70 -9.97 3.39
CA GLY A 75 11.58 -9.24 4.29
C GLY A 75 12.27 -8.01 3.67
N ARG A 76 12.11 -7.76 2.37
CA ARG A 76 12.71 -6.61 1.67
C ARG A 76 11.78 -5.41 1.72
N ALA A 77 12.29 -4.27 2.19
CA ALA A 77 11.52 -3.04 2.25
C ALA A 77 11.20 -2.50 0.85
N ILE A 78 9.96 -2.07 0.65
CA ILE A 78 9.48 -1.47 -0.60
C ILE A 78 8.67 -0.20 -0.32
N GLY A 79 8.67 0.71 -1.30
CA GLY A 79 7.71 1.79 -1.41
C GLY A 79 6.56 1.40 -2.34
N VAL A 80 5.33 1.74 -1.98
CA VAL A 80 4.14 1.48 -2.76
C VAL A 80 3.49 2.79 -3.16
N ILE A 81 3.19 2.94 -4.45
CA ILE A 81 2.36 4.01 -5.02
C ILE A 81 1.25 3.33 -5.80
N ALA A 82 -0.01 3.63 -5.49
CA ALA A 82 -1.15 2.96 -6.12
C ALA A 82 -2.38 3.87 -6.25
N ASN A 83 -3.07 3.81 -7.39
CA ASN A 83 -4.34 4.49 -7.59
C ASN A 83 -5.45 3.81 -6.79
N ASN A 84 -6.24 4.60 -6.06
CA ASN A 84 -7.43 4.14 -5.35
C ASN A 84 -8.68 4.46 -6.16
N THR A 85 -9.22 3.45 -6.84
CA THR A 85 -10.41 3.61 -7.70
C THR A 85 -11.67 4.04 -6.94
N MET A 86 -11.69 3.91 -5.61
CA MET A 86 -12.80 4.35 -4.74
C MET A 86 -12.90 5.87 -4.62
N VAL A 87 -11.88 6.63 -5.06
CA VAL A 87 -11.85 8.09 -4.99
C VAL A 87 -11.49 8.63 -6.37
N MET A 88 -12.31 9.52 -6.92
CA MET A 88 -12.10 10.12 -8.25
C MET A 88 -11.83 9.08 -9.35
N ALA A 89 -12.40 7.86 -9.23
CA ALA A 89 -12.12 6.73 -10.12
C ALA A 89 -10.62 6.39 -10.27
N GLY A 90 -9.78 6.77 -9.31
CA GLY A 90 -8.32 6.59 -9.36
C GLY A 90 -7.58 7.60 -10.24
N ALA A 91 -8.25 8.65 -10.71
CA ALA A 91 -7.63 9.70 -11.51
C ALA A 91 -6.51 10.41 -10.73
N ILE A 92 -5.41 10.72 -11.41
CA ILE A 92 -4.29 11.44 -10.81
C ILE A 92 -4.59 12.94 -10.85
N THR A 93 -4.93 13.51 -9.69
CA THR A 93 -5.07 14.95 -9.51
C THR A 93 -3.70 15.62 -9.30
N ALA A 94 -3.64 16.95 -9.33
CA ALA A 94 -2.42 17.71 -9.00
C ALA A 94 -1.89 17.35 -7.59
N ARG A 95 -2.77 17.25 -6.59
CA ARG A 95 -2.37 16.88 -5.22
C ARG A 95 -1.91 15.42 -5.13
N ALA A 96 -2.49 14.52 -5.92
CA ALA A 96 -2.04 13.15 -6.02
C ALA A 96 -0.64 13.05 -6.65
N ALA A 97 -0.37 13.84 -7.70
CA ALA A 97 0.95 13.92 -8.31
C ALA A 97 1.99 14.45 -7.30
N ASP A 98 1.69 15.54 -6.58
CA ASP A 98 2.56 16.08 -5.52
C ASP A 98 2.80 15.05 -4.39
N LYS A 99 1.79 14.25 -4.06
CA LYS A 99 1.91 13.20 -3.05
C LYS A 99 2.83 12.06 -3.51
N ALA A 100 2.73 11.65 -4.76
CA ALA A 100 3.51 10.54 -5.31
C ALA A 100 4.97 10.93 -5.59
N ALA A 101 5.23 12.19 -5.91
CA ALA A 101 6.56 12.68 -6.28
C ALA A 101 7.50 12.95 -5.10
N ARG A 102 6.99 13.00 -3.86
CA ARG A 102 7.73 13.37 -2.65
C ARG A 102 7.88 12.20 -1.68
#